data_AF-A0A386HRP0-F1
#
_entry.id   AF-A0A386HRP0-F1
#
_cell.length_a   1.000
_cell.length_b   1.000
_cell.length_c   1.000
_cell.angle_alpha   90.00
_cell.angle_beta   90.00
_cell.angle_gamma   90.00
#
_symmetry.space_group_name_H-M   'P 1'
#
loop_
_entity.id
_entity.type
_entity.pdbx_description
1 polymer ?
#
loop_
_entity_poly.entity_id
_entity_poly.type
_entity_poly.pdbx_seq_one_letter_code
_entity_poly.pdbx_strand_id
1 'polypeptide(L)'
;MQTLFPIALIAHIVGITFMAGTTLVEYLLMNHFWKLFKNDRSKAIASHDTGFNFHLLVDIGVTLLILSGVLMLIIFQGVFIKQIWFQIKIGLIIIIAINGTLIGRKNDKKLNALLSLEKLNLHKNDFPEQENLKEDFISLKQRLNLFYISQLLMFLTIFTLSIFKFN
;
A
#
# COMPACT_ATOMS: atom_id res chain seq x y z
N MET A 1 -29.75 5.46 -16.63
CA MET A 1 -29.11 4.35 -15.89
C MET A 1 -28.15 3.52 -16.76
N GLN A 2 -28.45 3.27 -18.04
CA GLN A 2 -27.63 2.39 -18.90
C GLN A 2 -26.16 2.79 -19.04
N THR A 3 -25.80 4.08 -18.93
CA THR A 3 -24.41 4.56 -19.02
C THR A 3 -23.69 4.73 -17.68
N LEU A 4 -24.43 4.97 -16.59
CA LEU A 4 -23.85 5.22 -15.26
C LEU A 4 -23.20 3.96 -14.67
N PHE A 5 -23.81 2.79 -14.88
CA PHE A 5 -23.27 1.54 -14.36
C PHE A 5 -21.91 1.17 -14.99
N PRO A 6 -21.74 1.17 -16.33
CA PRO A 6 -20.43 0.94 -16.95
C PRO A 6 -19.37 1.92 -16.48
N ILE A 7 -19.71 3.21 -16.32
CA ILE A 7 -18.77 4.23 -15.81
C ILE A 7 -18.34 3.89 -14.38
N ALA A 8 -19.29 3.56 -13.51
CA ALA A 8 -19.00 3.16 -12.14
C ALA A 8 -18.12 1.90 -12.09
N LEU A 9 -18.42 0.90 -12.93
CA LEU A 9 -17.64 -0.33 -13.00
C LEU A 9 -16.20 -0.06 -13.47
N ILE A 10 -16.02 0.75 -14.51
CA ILE A 10 -14.70 1.15 -15.02
C ILE A 10 -13.94 1.90 -13.93
N ALA A 11 -14.55 2.90 -13.30
CA ALA A 11 -13.94 3.65 -12.21
C ALA A 11 -13.52 2.73 -11.05
N HIS A 12 -14.32 1.73 -10.71
CA HIS A 12 -14.01 0.77 -9.67
C HIS A 12 -12.81 -0.12 -10.01
N ILE A 13 -12.76 -0.64 -11.24
CA ILE A 13 -11.64 -1.44 -11.74
C ILE A 13 -10.36 -0.59 -11.79
N VAL A 14 -10.44 0.64 -12.31
CA VAL A 14 -9.31 1.57 -12.35
C VAL A 14 -8.82 1.88 -10.93
N GLY A 15 -9.73 2.11 -9.98
CA GLY A 15 -9.39 2.37 -8.58
C GLY A 15 -8.60 1.22 -7.95
N ILE A 16 -9.07 -0.03 -8.13
CA ILE A 16 -8.39 -1.19 -7.54
C ILE A 16 -7.08 -1.49 -8.24
N THR A 17 -7.01 -1.34 -9.57
CA THR A 17 -5.78 -1.51 -10.33
C THR A 17 -4.74 -0.45 -9.96
N PHE A 18 -5.15 0.80 -9.75
CA PHE A 18 -4.24 1.83 -9.24
C PHE A 18 -3.70 1.47 -7.87
N MET A 19 -4.55 1.12 -6.91
CA MET A 19 -4.10 0.76 -5.56
C MET A 19 -3.16 -0.47 -5.57
N ALA A 20 -3.51 -1.52 -6.32
CA ALA A 20 -2.67 -2.71 -6.42
C ALA A 20 -1.33 -2.41 -7.13
N GLY A 21 -1.37 -1.64 -8.21
CA GLY A 21 -0.20 -1.24 -8.97
C GLY A 21 0.75 -0.36 -8.17
N THR A 22 0.23 0.63 -7.43
CA THR A 22 1.06 1.48 -6.56
C THR A 22 1.69 0.68 -5.44
N THR A 23 0.93 -0.20 -4.76
CA THR A 23 1.48 -1.08 -3.72
C THR A 23 2.57 -1.99 -4.28
N LEU A 24 2.42 -2.51 -5.50
CA LEU A 24 3.45 -3.31 -6.15
C LEU A 24 4.72 -2.50 -6.44
N VAL A 25 4.58 -1.30 -7.00
CA VAL A 25 5.71 -0.42 -7.30
C VAL A 25 6.43 -0.01 -6.02
N GLU A 26 5.70 0.40 -4.97
CA GLU A 26 6.25 0.72 -3.65
C GLU A 26 7.02 -0.48 -3.07
N TYR A 27 6.48 -1.69 -3.16
CA TYR A 27 7.16 -2.89 -2.70
C TYR A 27 8.49 -3.15 -3.46
N LEU A 28 8.49 -2.98 -4.78
CA LEU A 28 9.69 -3.15 -5.61
C LEU A 28 10.74 -2.09 -5.28
N LEU A 29 10.33 -0.83 -5.12
CA LEU A 29 11.21 0.27 -4.71
C LEU A 29 11.79 0.04 -3.32
N MET A 30 10.97 -0.40 -2.37
CA MET A 30 11.41 -0.77 -1.02
C MET A 30 12.46 -1.87 -1.06
N ASN A 31 12.23 -2.94 -1.84
CA ASN A 31 13.19 -4.03 -1.98
C ASN A 31 14.50 -3.57 -2.65
N HIS A 32 14.41 -2.69 -3.66
CA HIS A 32 15.56 -2.08 -4.29
C HIS A 32 16.35 -1.20 -3.31
N PHE A 33 15.66 -0.36 -2.54
CA PHE A 33 16.22 0.47 -1.49
C PHE A 33 17.00 -0.37 -0.48
N TRP A 34 16.44 -1.46 0.05
CA TRP A 34 17.15 -2.30 1.02
C TRP A 34 18.38 -3.01 0.44
N LYS A 35 18.36 -3.37 -0.85
CA LYS A 35 19.54 -3.92 -1.53
C LYS A 35 20.63 -2.85 -1.65
N LEU A 36 20.25 -1.63 -2.02
CA LEU A 36 21.17 -0.50 -2.15
C LEU A 36 21.73 -0.10 -0.79
N PHE A 37 20.90 -0.03 0.25
CA PHE A 37 21.28 0.34 1.62
C PHE A 37 22.30 -0.62 2.23
N LYS A 38 22.28 -1.90 1.84
CA LYS A 38 23.30 -2.87 2.27
C LYS A 38 24.68 -2.59 1.64
N ASN A 39 24.71 -2.10 0.41
CA ASN A 39 25.94 -1.90 -0.36
C ASN A 39 26.50 -0.48 -0.18
N ASP A 40 25.64 0.54 -0.19
CA ASP A 40 25.99 1.96 -0.09
C ASP A 40 24.85 2.74 0.56
N ARG A 41 25.02 3.05 1.86
CA ARG A 41 24.03 3.78 2.67
C ARG A 41 23.80 5.20 2.16
N SER A 42 24.85 5.88 1.72
CA SER A 42 24.77 7.27 1.26
C SER A 42 23.92 7.39 -0.01
N LYS A 43 24.14 6.47 -0.96
CA LYS A 43 23.38 6.40 -2.21
C LYS A 43 21.94 5.95 -2.00
N ALA A 44 21.70 5.07 -1.04
CA ALA A 44 20.35 4.65 -0.68
C ALA A 44 19.50 5.78 -0.08
N ILE A 45 20.09 6.58 0.82
CA ILE A 45 19.42 7.75 1.39
C ILE A 45 19.08 8.78 0.30
N ALA A 46 20.02 9.08 -0.59
CA ALA A 46 19.77 9.99 -1.72
C ALA A 46 18.65 9.49 -2.65
N SER A 47 18.60 8.17 -2.91
CA SER A 47 17.53 7.57 -3.73
C SER A 47 16.15 7.66 -3.07
N HIS A 48 16.08 7.59 -1.73
CA HIS A 48 14.83 7.69 -0.98
C HIS A 48 14.28 9.12 -0.98
N ASP A 49 15.15 10.13 -0.82
CA ASP A 49 14.77 11.55 -0.85
C ASP A 49 14.17 11.98 -2.21
N THR A 50 14.52 11.28 -3.30
CA THR A 50 13.95 11.50 -4.64
C THR A 50 12.65 10.73 -4.93
N GLY A 51 12.15 9.95 -3.98
CA GLY A 51 10.99 9.08 -4.16
C GLY A 51 9.70 9.84 -4.50
N PHE A 52 8.90 9.29 -5.41
CA PHE A 52 7.56 9.79 -5.72
C PHE A 52 6.63 9.68 -4.51
N ASN A 53 5.75 10.68 -4.31
CA ASN A 53 4.68 10.63 -3.30
C ASN A 53 3.55 9.69 -3.72
N PHE A 54 3.78 8.38 -3.65
CA PHE A 54 2.80 7.34 -4.01
C PHE A 54 1.53 7.38 -3.16
N HIS A 55 1.57 7.99 -1.98
CA HIS A 55 0.40 8.25 -1.15
C HIS A 55 -0.74 8.97 -1.90
N LEU A 56 -0.41 9.93 -2.77
CA LEU A 56 -1.42 10.66 -3.54
C LEU A 56 -2.16 9.72 -4.50
N LEU A 57 -1.43 8.83 -5.18
CA LEU A 57 -2.01 7.85 -6.10
C LEU A 57 -2.88 6.83 -5.35
N VAL A 58 -2.42 6.39 -4.17
CA VAL A 58 -3.20 5.49 -3.30
C VAL A 58 -4.49 6.17 -2.83
N ASP A 59 -4.42 7.42 -2.38
CA ASP A 59 -5.58 8.18 -1.88
C ASP A 59 -6.63 8.42 -3.00
N ILE A 60 -6.17 8.70 -4.23
CA ILE A 60 -7.04 8.77 -5.42
C ILE A 60 -7.67 7.41 -5.68
N GLY A 61 -6.88 6.33 -5.67
CA GLY A 61 -7.36 4.97 -5.90
C GLY A 61 -8.45 4.56 -4.91
N VAL A 62 -8.23 4.82 -3.61
CA VAL A 62 -9.21 4.56 -2.54
C VAL A 62 -10.49 5.35 -2.76
N THR A 63 -10.37 6.64 -3.05
CA THR A 63 -11.53 7.52 -3.26
C THR A 63 -12.36 7.05 -4.46
N LEU A 64 -11.69 6.75 -5.58
CA LEU A 64 -12.33 6.26 -6.79
C LEU A 64 -13.04 4.93 -6.54
N LEU A 65 -12.39 4.03 -5.80
CA LEU A 65 -12.89 2.70 -5.48
C LEU A 65 -14.10 2.73 -4.54
N ILE A 66 -14.08 3.56 -3.50
CA ILE A 66 -15.20 3.73 -2.57
C ILE A 66 -16.38 4.39 -3.28
N LEU A 67 -16.15 5.52 -3.96
CA LEU A 67 -17.22 6.29 -4.61
C LEU A 67 -17.94 5.45 -5.68
N SER A 68 -17.17 4.75 -6.52
CA SER A 68 -17.72 3.84 -7.53
C SER A 68 -18.42 2.62 -6.92
N GLY A 69 -17.87 2.04 -5.85
CA GLY A 69 -18.47 0.91 -5.14
C GLY A 69 -19.84 1.27 -4.56
N VAL A 70 -19.93 2.43 -3.91
CA VAL A 70 -21.20 2.96 -3.36
C VAL A 70 -22.19 3.24 -4.49
N LEU A 71 -21.74 3.85 -5.59
CA LEU A 71 -22.61 4.12 -6.73
C LEU A 71 -23.20 2.83 -7.33
N MET A 72 -22.39 1.77 -7.46
CA MET A 72 -22.89 0.46 -7.90
C MET A 72 -23.89 -0.14 -6.92
N LEU A 73 -23.68 0.00 -5.60
CA LEU A 73 -24.63 -0.48 -4.59
C LEU A 73 -26.00 0.20 -4.68
N ILE A 74 -26.01 1.52 -4.90
CA ILE A 74 -27.24 2.31 -5.07
C ILE A 74 -27.98 1.86 -6.33
N ILE A 75 -27.27 1.68 -7.46
CA ILE A 75 -27.86 1.28 -8.73
C ILE A 75 -28.52 -0.11 -8.64
N PHE A 76 -27.89 -1.07 -7.96
CA PHE A 76 -28.42 -2.43 -7.82
C PHE A 76 -29.37 -2.63 -6.65
N GLN A 77 -29.78 -1.57 -5.95
CA GLN A 77 -30.69 -1.64 -4.79
C GLN A 77 -30.25 -2.70 -3.76
N GLY A 78 -28.94 -2.96 -3.64
CA GLY A 78 -28.41 -3.95 -2.71
C GLY A 78 -28.61 -5.43 -3.08
N VAL A 79 -29.04 -5.79 -4.29
CA VAL A 79 -29.21 -7.20 -4.70
C VAL A 79 -27.92 -8.01 -4.51
N PHE A 80 -26.76 -7.40 -4.75
CA PHE A 80 -25.45 -8.05 -4.56
C PHE A 80 -25.00 -8.16 -3.10
N ILE A 81 -25.60 -7.42 -2.16
CA ILE A 81 -25.22 -7.46 -0.74
C ILE A 81 -25.48 -8.84 -0.14
N LYS A 82 -26.45 -9.60 -0.67
CA LYS A 82 -26.75 -10.96 -0.20
C LYS A 82 -25.72 -12.01 -0.63
N GLN A 83 -24.87 -11.71 -1.61
CA GLN A 83 -23.90 -12.67 -2.14
C GLN A 83 -22.63 -12.67 -1.29
N ILE A 84 -22.20 -13.86 -0.84
CA ILE A 84 -21.06 -14.01 0.08
C ILE A 84 -19.77 -13.43 -0.52
N TRP A 85 -19.48 -13.70 -1.79
CA TRP A 85 -18.27 -13.18 -2.46
C TRP A 85 -18.21 -11.64 -2.43
N PHE A 86 -19.35 -10.97 -2.53
CA PHE A 86 -19.43 -9.51 -2.53
C PHE A 86 -19.17 -8.94 -1.13
N GLN A 87 -19.72 -9.56 -0.08
CA GLN A 87 -19.46 -9.17 1.31
C GLN A 87 -17.98 -9.31 1.67
N ILE A 88 -17.36 -10.45 1.30
CA ILE A 88 -15.93 -10.68 1.53
C ILE A 88 -15.11 -9.64 0.77
N LYS A 89 -15.44 -9.35 -0.49
CA LYS A 89 -14.73 -8.35 -1.30
C LYS A 89 -14.77 -6.96 -0.66
N ILE A 90 -15.94 -6.51 -0.20
CA ILE A 90 -16.07 -5.21 0.48
C ILE A 90 -15.30 -5.18 1.80
N GLY A 91 -15.39 -6.25 2.60
CA GLY A 91 -14.61 -6.38 3.83
C GLY A 91 -13.11 -6.26 3.58
N LEU A 92 -12.58 -6.96 2.57
CA LEU A 92 -11.17 -6.89 2.20
C LEU A 92 -10.76 -5.49 1.73
N ILE A 93 -11.58 -4.83 0.92
CA ILE A 93 -11.34 -3.45 0.48
C ILE A 93 -11.19 -2.51 1.68
N ILE A 94 -12.11 -2.61 2.65
CA ILE A 94 -12.09 -1.77 3.85
C ILE A 94 -10.82 -2.06 4.67
N ILE A 95 -10.47 -3.34 4.85
CA ILE A 95 -9.25 -3.76 5.55
C ILE A 95 -8.01 -3.19 4.85
N ILE A 96 -7.93 -3.25 3.53
CA ILE A 96 -6.82 -2.67 2.76
C ILE A 96 -6.73 -1.16 2.99
N ALA A 97 -7.86 -0.44 2.87
CA ALA A 97 -7.87 1.01 3.06
C ALA A 97 -7.41 1.40 4.48
N ILE A 98 -7.90 0.71 5.51
CA ILE A 98 -7.50 0.94 6.89
C ILE A 98 -6.01 0.61 7.10
N ASN A 99 -5.56 -0.57 6.64
CA ASN A 99 -4.16 -0.98 6.78
C ASN A 99 -3.21 -0.03 6.05
N GLY A 100 -3.54 0.37 4.82
CA GLY A 100 -2.76 1.32 4.03
C GLY A 100 -2.58 2.65 4.75
N THR A 101 -3.68 3.19 5.28
CA THR A 101 -3.67 4.52 5.92
C THR A 101 -3.04 4.50 7.31
N LEU A 102 -3.27 3.45 8.12
CA LEU A 102 -2.77 3.37 9.49
C LEU A 102 -1.36 2.82 9.58
N ILE A 103 -1.08 1.70 8.91
CA ILE A 103 0.18 0.95 9.06
C ILE A 103 1.23 1.50 8.09
N GLY A 104 0.86 1.72 6.83
CA GLY A 104 1.76 2.29 5.81
C GLY A 104 2.33 3.63 6.25
N ARG A 105 1.47 4.61 6.54
CA ARG A 105 1.90 5.96 6.96
C ARG A 105 2.76 5.97 8.23
N LYS A 106 2.50 5.07 9.18
CA LYS A 106 3.31 4.98 10.40
C LYS A 106 4.70 4.43 10.10
N ASN A 107 4.79 3.40 9.27
CA ASN A 107 6.07 2.80 8.92
C ASN A 107 6.93 3.73 8.05
N ASP A 108 6.32 4.50 7.14
CA ASP A 108 7.05 5.47 6.32
C ASP A 108 7.60 6.63 7.16
N LYS A 109 6.83 7.12 8.13
CA LYS A 109 7.32 8.11 9.10
C LYS A 109 8.46 7.56 9.94
N LYS A 110 8.37 6.29 10.40
CA LYS A 110 9.45 5.65 11.15
C LYS A 110 10.70 5.47 10.27
N LEU A 111 10.54 5.09 9.01
CA LEU A 111 11.65 4.97 8.06
C LEU A 111 12.34 6.32 7.84
N ASN A 112 11.59 7.38 7.58
CA ASN A 112 12.13 8.73 7.40
C ASN A 112 12.86 9.23 8.64
N ALA A 113 12.31 8.97 9.84
CA ALA A 113 12.97 9.30 11.10
C ALA A 113 14.31 8.57 11.24
N LEU A 114 14.34 7.25 11.03
CA LEU A 114 15.58 6.46 11.10
C LEU A 114 16.61 6.90 10.04
N LEU A 115 16.18 7.22 8.82
CA LEU A 115 17.08 7.72 7.77
C LEU A 115 17.65 9.09 8.09
N SER A 116 16.86 9.97 8.72
CA SER A 116 17.34 11.27 9.17
C SER A 116 18.40 11.13 10.29
N LEU A 117 18.22 10.18 11.22
CA LEU A 117 19.20 9.86 12.26
C LEU A 117 20.48 9.26 11.66
N GLU A 118 20.34 8.32 10.71
CA GLU A 118 21.48 7.74 9.99
C GLU A 118 22.28 8.83 9.25
N LYS A 119 21.59 9.76 8.58
CA LYS A 119 22.23 10.90 7.89
C LYS A 119 23.03 11.79 8.82
N LEU A 120 22.53 12.04 10.04
CA LEU A 120 23.26 12.80 11.07
C LEU A 120 24.48 12.02 11.59
N ASN A 121 24.36 10.70 11.76
CA ASN A 121 25.43 9.84 12.26
C ASN A 121 26.55 9.62 11.24
N LEU A 122 26.26 9.60 9.94
CA LEU A 122 27.30 9.60 8.89
C LEU A 122 28.23 10.82 8.98
N HIS A 123 27.81 11.90 9.65
CA HIS A 123 28.58 13.12 9.83
C HIS A 123 29.31 13.20 11.19
N LYS A 124 29.03 12.28 12.12
CA LYS A 124 29.61 12.22 13.48
C LYS A 124 30.13 10.80 13.76
N ASN A 125 31.44 10.60 13.61
CA ASN A 125 32.10 9.28 13.63
C ASN A 125 32.14 8.54 14.99
N ASP A 126 31.55 9.04 16.09
CA ASP A 126 31.86 8.55 17.44
C ASP A 126 30.63 8.29 18.34
N PHE A 127 29.74 7.36 17.99
CA PHE A 127 28.70 6.91 18.95
C PHE A 127 28.44 5.39 18.97
N PRO A 128 28.30 4.77 20.17
CA PRO A 128 27.94 3.37 20.36
C PRO A 128 26.47 3.05 20.04
N GLU A 129 25.66 4.05 19.67
CA GLU A 129 24.22 3.94 19.36
C GLU A 129 23.93 3.21 18.02
N GLN A 130 24.99 2.84 17.28
CA GLN A 130 24.90 2.24 15.95
C GLN A 130 24.33 0.81 15.94
N GLU A 131 24.41 0.08 17.04
CA GLU A 131 23.90 -1.29 17.15
C GLU A 131 22.36 -1.30 17.28
N ASN A 132 21.82 -0.46 18.15
CA ASN A 132 20.37 -0.27 18.32
C ASN A 132 19.70 0.18 17.00
N LEU A 133 20.34 1.08 16.26
CA LEU A 133 19.82 1.54 14.95
C LEU A 133 19.71 0.38 13.94
N LYS A 134 20.70 -0.51 13.89
CA LYS A 134 20.68 -1.66 12.96
C LYS A 134 19.53 -2.61 13.28
N GLU A 135 19.28 -2.90 14.55
CA GLU A 135 18.14 -3.73 14.97
C GLU A 135 16.80 -3.09 14.61
N ASP A 136 16.68 -1.77 14.81
CA ASP A 136 15.49 -1.00 14.42
C ASP A 136 15.23 -1.06 12.90
N PHE A 137 16.28 -0.96 12.08
CA PHE A 137 16.16 -1.12 10.62
C PHE A 137 15.73 -2.53 10.21
N ILE A 138 16.28 -3.58 10.85
CA ILE A 138 15.92 -4.98 10.55
C ILE A 138 14.45 -5.25 10.88
N SER A 139 14.01 -4.84 12.07
CA SER A 139 12.63 -5.02 12.50
C SER A 139 11.65 -4.22 11.64
N LEU A 140 12.01 -3.00 11.24
CA LEU A 140 11.20 -2.17 10.34
C LEU A 140 11.09 -2.80 8.94
N LYS A 141 12.21 -3.30 8.38
CA LYS A 141 12.22 -4.00 7.09
C LYS A 141 11.27 -5.19 7.09
N GLN A 142 11.30 -6.01 8.13
CA GLN A 142 10.41 -7.17 8.24
C GLN A 142 8.93 -6.76 8.31
N ARG A 143 8.60 -5.73 9.10
CA ARG A 143 7.23 -5.20 9.21
C ARG A 143 6.72 -4.63 7.89
N LEU A 144 7.55 -3.87 7.18
CA LEU A 144 7.22 -3.33 5.86
C LEU A 144 7.03 -4.44 4.84
N ASN A 145 7.91 -5.44 4.82
CA ASN A 145 7.79 -6.58 3.92
C ASN A 145 6.49 -7.36 4.16
N LEU A 146 6.18 -7.65 5.42
CA LEU A 146 4.94 -8.34 5.79
C LEU A 146 3.69 -7.53 5.43
N PHE A 147 3.75 -6.21 5.62
CA PHE A 147 2.69 -5.29 5.21
C PHE A 147 2.43 -5.35 3.69
N TYR A 148 3.47 -5.16 2.86
CA TYR A 148 3.31 -5.20 1.41
C TYR A 148 2.86 -6.56 0.88
N ILE A 149 3.44 -7.65 1.39
CA ILE A 149 3.05 -9.01 1.00
C ILE A 149 1.58 -9.28 1.37
N SER A 150 1.18 -8.92 2.59
CA SER A 150 -0.22 -9.05 3.04
C SER A 150 -1.17 -8.26 2.14
N GLN A 151 -0.80 -7.01 1.81
CA GLN A 151 -1.63 -6.15 0.98
C GLN A 151 -1.76 -6.67 -0.46
N LEU A 152 -0.67 -7.16 -1.05
CA LEU A 152 -0.69 -7.81 -2.37
C LEU A 152 -1.52 -9.09 -2.38
N LEU A 153 -1.44 -9.91 -1.31
CA LEU A 153 -2.28 -11.10 -1.16
C LEU A 153 -3.77 -10.74 -1.07
N MET A 154 -4.11 -9.67 -0.35
CA MET A 154 -5.50 -9.19 -0.29
C MET A 154 -5.99 -8.71 -1.66
N PHE A 155 -5.19 -7.94 -2.41
CA PHE A 155 -5.54 -7.56 -3.78
C PHE A 155 -5.72 -8.77 -4.69
N LEU A 156 -4.81 -9.74 -4.64
CA LEU A 156 -4.90 -10.97 -5.41
C LEU A 156 -6.19 -11.74 -5.08
N THR A 157 -6.55 -11.79 -3.79
CA THR A 157 -7.81 -12.38 -3.34
C THR A 157 -9.01 -11.64 -3.93
N ILE A 158 -9.03 -10.30 -3.90
CA ILE A 158 -10.11 -9.50 -4.50
C ILE A 158 -10.23 -9.74 -6.01
N PHE A 159 -9.11 -9.80 -6.74
CA PHE A 159 -9.12 -10.12 -8.17
C PHE A 159 -9.67 -11.52 -8.43
N THR A 160 -9.24 -12.50 -7.64
CA THR A 160 -9.71 -13.89 -7.72
C THR A 160 -11.22 -13.97 -7.46
N LEU A 161 -11.72 -13.33 -6.40
CA LEU A 161 -13.14 -13.24 -6.09
C LEU A 161 -13.95 -12.58 -7.21
N SER A 162 -13.36 -11.60 -7.90
CA SER A 162 -14.00 -10.90 -9.01
C SER A 162 -14.19 -11.80 -10.25
N ILE A 163 -13.36 -12.84 -10.41
CA ILE A 163 -13.45 -13.81 -11.50
C ILE A 163 -14.38 -14.98 -11.14
N PHE A 164 -14.15 -15.61 -9.98
CA PHE A 164 -14.77 -16.89 -9.63
C PHE A 164 -16.19 -16.79 -9.03
N LYS A 165 -16.64 -15.59 -8.60
CA LYS A 165 -18.03 -15.26 -8.19
C LYS A 165 -18.84 -16.44 -7.64
N PHE A 166 -18.49 -16.93 -6.44
CA PHE A 166 -19.22 -18.03 -5.78
C PHE A 166 -20.33 -17.50 -4.88
N ASN A 167 -21.41 -18.26 -4.71
CA ASN A 167 -22.55 -17.88 -3.87
C ASN A 167 -22.65 -18.78 -2.63
#